data_AF-A0A929Y5R6-F1
#
_entry.id   AF-A0A929Y5R6-F1
#
_cell.length_a   1.000
_cell.length_b   1.000
_cell.length_c   1.000
_cell.angle_alpha   90.00
_cell.angle_beta   90.00
_cell.angle_gamma   90.00
#
_symmetry.space_group_name_H-M   'P 1'
#
loop_
_entity.id
_entity.type
_entity.pdbx_description
1 polymer ?
#
loop_
_entity_poly.entity_id
_entity_poly.type
_entity_poly.pdbx_seq_one_letter_code
_entity_poly.pdbx_strand_id
1 'polypeptide(L)'
;MTIPFIISRLIMRRRVTWSYVFFSYGSILYFTGLIFFTLSPVPKDPIAFCQTHHIQPQLIPFNWVNDVVHPDKDTLYITLQLVMNIVFFVPLGIFMKAYFHKHWKFALLSGFLLSMLIEVTQLTGVFGLYPCSYRLFDVNDLITNTFGCLLGFMLTWLIGYKVPSVKLSDENYAAPNRRNKFLASCINIALIIFASVVTRSLVYPFFIDTIQPGRFYLTELGVWIIIQLFIIPRIAKGWTIGSYLVGIKPKRQRKSDKQQPKDDASPEN
;
A
#
# COMPACT_ATOMS: atom_id res chain seq x y z
N MET A 1 18.37 7.52 -10.61
CA MET A 1 17.66 6.26 -10.30
C MET A 1 17.08 5.55 -11.53
N THR A 2 16.65 6.26 -12.57
CA THR A 2 16.02 5.69 -13.79
C THR A 2 17.01 5.06 -14.78
N ILE A 3 18.13 5.73 -15.03
CA ILE A 3 19.13 5.33 -16.04
C ILE A 3 19.80 3.97 -15.72
N PRO A 4 20.27 3.68 -14.47
CA PRO A 4 20.92 2.41 -14.18
C PRO A 4 19.97 1.20 -14.28
N PHE A 5 18.69 1.39 -13.96
CA PHE A 5 17.68 0.32 -14.00
C PHE A 5 17.28 -0.04 -15.44
N ILE A 6 17.18 0.96 -16.32
CA ILE A 6 16.93 0.76 -17.75
C ILE A 6 18.15 0.12 -18.42
N ILE A 7 19.37 0.60 -18.10
CA ILE A 7 20.63 0.04 -18.61
C ILE A 7 20.83 -1.41 -18.16
N SER A 8 20.64 -1.72 -16.87
CA SER A 8 20.75 -3.09 -16.34
C SER A 8 19.84 -4.07 -17.07
N ARG A 9 18.67 -3.61 -17.54
CA ARG A 9 17.70 -4.45 -18.24
C ARG A 9 17.89 -4.48 -19.76
N LEU A 10 18.41 -3.41 -20.36
CA LEU A 10 18.92 -3.41 -21.74
C LEU A 10 20.00 -4.48 -21.92
N ILE A 11 20.94 -4.53 -20.96
CA ILE A 11 22.01 -5.52 -20.91
C ILE A 11 21.43 -6.94 -20.70
N MET A 12 20.42 -7.11 -19.85
CA MET A 12 19.88 -8.44 -19.53
C MET A 12 18.85 -9.01 -20.52
N ARG A 13 18.14 -8.19 -21.31
CA ARG A 13 16.98 -8.68 -22.09
C ARG A 13 16.95 -8.32 -23.56
N ARG A 14 17.86 -7.47 -24.07
CA ARG A 14 17.98 -7.07 -25.50
C ARG A 14 16.67 -6.68 -26.23
N ARG A 15 15.58 -6.43 -25.51
CA ARG A 15 14.32 -5.90 -26.05
C ARG A 15 13.67 -5.02 -24.99
N VAL A 16 13.57 -3.74 -25.28
CA VAL A 16 12.80 -2.76 -24.51
C VAL A 16 11.69 -2.26 -25.41
N THR A 17 10.44 -2.49 -25.04
CA THR A 17 9.29 -1.88 -25.72
C THR A 17 9.06 -0.48 -25.13
N TRP A 18 8.69 0.49 -25.96
CA TRP A 18 8.40 1.85 -25.52
C TRP A 18 7.35 1.90 -24.41
N SER A 19 6.33 1.05 -24.47
CA SER A 19 5.32 0.90 -23.43
C SER A 19 5.91 0.58 -22.04
N TYR A 20 7.01 -0.19 -21.98
CA TYR A 20 7.68 -0.48 -20.71
C TYR A 20 8.43 0.74 -20.16
N VAL A 21 9.06 1.54 -21.02
CA VAL A 21 9.76 2.77 -20.62
C VAL A 21 8.77 3.77 -20.06
N PHE A 22 7.68 4.05 -20.80
CA PHE A 22 6.62 4.95 -20.35
C PHE A 22 5.98 4.47 -19.05
N PHE A 23 5.68 3.17 -18.93
CA PHE A 23 5.10 2.63 -17.70
C PHE A 23 6.06 2.74 -16.51
N SER A 24 7.34 2.40 -16.69
CA SER A 24 8.33 2.43 -15.61
C SER A 24 8.59 3.86 -15.15
N TYR A 25 8.81 4.77 -16.10
CA TYR A 25 8.99 6.19 -15.81
C TYR A 25 7.75 6.81 -15.17
N GLY A 26 6.56 6.53 -15.73
CA GLY A 26 5.27 6.97 -15.20
C GLY A 26 5.02 6.44 -13.77
N SER A 27 5.39 5.19 -13.47
CA SER A 27 5.25 4.64 -12.11
C SER A 27 6.16 5.34 -11.10
N ILE A 28 7.39 5.68 -11.48
CA ILE A 28 8.32 6.40 -10.59
C ILE A 28 7.80 7.81 -10.36
N LEU A 29 7.45 8.53 -11.42
CA LEU A 29 6.86 9.86 -11.31
C LEU A 29 5.58 9.86 -10.47
N TYR A 30 4.73 8.86 -10.66
CA TYR A 30 3.52 8.67 -9.88
C TYR A 30 3.82 8.54 -8.39
N PHE A 31 4.66 7.58 -7.98
CA PHE A 31 4.95 7.38 -6.56
C PHE A 31 5.71 8.55 -5.94
N THR A 32 6.63 9.16 -6.67
CA THR A 32 7.33 10.38 -6.23
C THR A 32 6.34 11.54 -6.06
N GLY A 33 5.46 11.75 -7.04
CA GLY A 33 4.42 12.78 -6.98
C GLY A 33 3.45 12.53 -5.83
N LEU A 34 2.99 11.30 -5.64
CA LEU A 34 2.11 10.91 -4.54
C LEU A 34 2.74 11.23 -3.19
N ILE A 35 4.01 10.87 -2.97
CA ILE A 35 4.73 11.19 -1.72
C ILE A 35 4.85 12.72 -1.56
N PHE A 36 5.23 13.42 -2.62
CA PHE A 36 5.42 14.87 -2.57
C PHE A 36 4.12 15.61 -2.25
N PHE A 37 3.03 15.33 -2.98
CA PHE A 37 1.77 16.02 -2.79
C PHE A 37 1.09 15.68 -1.46
N THR A 38 1.20 14.44 -1.00
CA THR A 38 0.55 14.04 0.25
C THR A 38 1.33 14.51 1.49
N LEU A 39 2.65 14.62 1.43
CA LEU A 39 3.47 15.08 2.57
C LEU A 39 3.79 16.58 2.55
N SER A 40 3.51 17.32 1.47
CA SER A 40 3.78 18.75 1.33
C SER A 40 2.52 19.62 1.48
N PRO A 41 2.56 20.77 2.18
CA PRO A 41 3.74 21.46 2.66
C PRO A 41 4.15 21.02 4.07
N VAL A 42 5.46 20.85 4.23
CA VAL A 42 6.08 20.68 5.54
C VAL A 42 6.35 22.07 6.14
N PRO A 43 6.05 22.31 7.43
CA PRO A 43 6.37 23.58 8.08
C PRO A 43 7.88 23.85 8.08
N LYS A 44 8.29 25.11 7.79
CA LYS A 44 9.70 25.52 7.80
C LYS A 44 10.33 25.44 9.19
N ASP A 45 9.54 25.75 10.22
CA ASP A 45 9.88 25.57 11.62
C ASP A 45 8.82 24.67 12.27
N PRO A 46 9.08 23.34 12.34
CA PRO A 46 8.14 22.41 12.93
C PRO A 46 7.94 22.60 14.43
N ILE A 47 8.94 23.12 15.15
CA ILE A 47 8.85 23.28 16.61
C ILE A 47 7.87 24.42 16.90
N ALA A 48 8.06 25.58 16.26
CA ALA A 48 7.15 26.71 16.42
C ALA A 48 5.72 26.40 15.93
N PHE A 49 5.60 25.66 14.82
CA PHE A 49 4.30 25.21 14.31
C PHE A 49 3.58 24.32 15.32
N CYS A 50 4.27 23.35 15.90
CA CYS A 50 3.68 22.40 16.84
C CYS A 50 3.33 22.99 18.21
N GLN A 51 3.91 24.15 18.56
CA GLN A 51 3.55 24.90 19.76
C GLN A 51 2.25 25.69 19.59
N THR A 52 1.90 26.04 18.36
CA THR A 52 0.75 26.90 18.04
C THR A 52 -0.43 26.11 17.45
N HIS A 53 -0.17 24.97 16.82
CA HIS A 53 -1.18 24.14 16.17
C HIS A 53 -1.33 22.78 16.85
N HIS A 54 -2.57 22.50 17.30
CA HIS A 54 -2.98 21.20 17.83
C HIS A 54 -4.00 20.56 16.89
N ILE A 55 -3.51 19.94 15.82
CA ILE A 55 -4.37 19.29 14.82
C ILE A 55 -4.83 17.94 15.38
N GLN A 56 -6.13 17.82 15.63
CA GLN A 56 -6.77 16.57 16.07
C GLN A 56 -7.26 15.77 14.86
N PRO A 57 -7.17 14.42 14.90
CA PRO A 57 -7.63 13.58 13.80
C PRO A 57 -9.16 13.68 13.60
N GLN A 58 -9.57 13.72 12.34
CA GLN A 58 -10.96 13.64 11.93
C GLN A 58 -11.33 12.17 11.73
N LEU A 59 -12.25 11.67 12.55
CA LEU A 59 -12.64 10.24 12.53
C LEU A 59 -14.10 10.00 12.12
N ILE A 60 -14.88 11.05 11.88
CA ILE A 60 -16.31 10.96 11.54
C ILE A 60 -16.43 10.74 10.02
N PRO A 61 -16.89 9.57 9.55
CA PRO A 61 -17.08 9.34 8.13
C PRO A 61 -18.10 10.30 7.54
N PHE A 62 -17.85 10.75 6.32
CA PHE A 62 -18.68 11.68 5.54
C PHE A 62 -18.86 13.07 6.17
N ASN A 63 -17.97 13.48 7.08
CA ASN A 63 -18.06 14.81 7.70
C ASN A 63 -17.89 15.97 6.70
N TRP A 64 -17.30 15.72 5.53
CA TRP A 64 -17.24 16.70 4.44
C TRP A 64 -18.63 17.25 4.06
N VAL A 65 -19.71 16.47 4.24
CA VAL A 65 -21.09 16.92 3.97
C VAL A 65 -21.45 18.08 4.89
N ASN A 66 -21.10 17.97 6.18
CA ASN A 66 -21.29 19.07 7.11
C ASN A 66 -20.42 20.25 6.67
N ASP A 67 -19.16 20.00 6.31
CA ASP A 67 -18.23 21.07 5.95
C ASP A 67 -18.64 21.88 4.71
N VAL A 68 -19.28 21.24 3.72
CA VAL A 68 -19.82 21.90 2.52
C VAL A 68 -21.03 22.79 2.82
N VAL A 69 -21.81 22.45 3.84
CA VAL A 69 -23.03 23.20 4.21
C VAL A 69 -22.70 24.42 5.09
N HIS A 70 -21.52 24.47 5.70
CA HIS A 70 -21.12 25.59 6.55
C HIS A 70 -20.68 26.80 5.70
N PRO A 71 -21.30 28.00 5.87
CA PRO A 71 -21.02 29.18 5.05
C PRO A 71 -19.56 29.67 5.12
N ASP A 72 -18.88 29.39 6.24
CA ASP A 72 -17.53 29.89 6.51
C ASP A 72 -16.42 29.02 5.89
N LYS A 73 -16.77 27.90 5.23
CA LYS A 73 -15.81 26.99 4.63
C LYS A 73 -15.79 27.10 3.11
N ASP A 74 -14.59 27.10 2.55
CA ASP A 74 -14.40 27.14 1.11
C ASP A 74 -14.83 25.81 0.46
N THR A 75 -16.05 25.81 -0.08
CA THR A 75 -16.64 24.66 -0.76
C THR A 75 -15.81 24.20 -1.96
N LEU A 76 -15.14 25.13 -2.66
CA LEU A 76 -14.28 24.80 -3.79
C LEU A 76 -13.06 24.02 -3.31
N TYR A 77 -12.42 24.47 -2.22
CA TYR A 77 -11.30 23.77 -1.61
C TYR A 77 -11.66 22.34 -1.19
N ILE A 78 -12.78 22.16 -0.46
CA ILE A 78 -13.24 20.84 0.01
C ILE A 78 -13.52 19.90 -1.17
N THR A 79 -14.20 20.41 -2.20
CA THR A 79 -14.53 19.62 -3.39
C THR A 79 -13.27 19.21 -4.15
N LEU A 80 -12.32 20.14 -4.32
CA LEU A 80 -11.04 19.85 -4.96
C LEU A 80 -10.23 18.82 -4.17
N GLN A 81 -10.18 18.90 -2.84
CA GLN A 81 -9.51 17.91 -2.00
C GLN A 81 -10.09 16.51 -2.26
N LEU A 82 -11.42 16.37 -2.22
CA LEU A 82 -12.10 15.09 -2.43
C LEU A 82 -11.83 14.52 -3.84
N VAL A 83 -11.95 15.35 -4.88
CA VAL A 83 -11.71 14.92 -6.27
C VAL A 83 -10.24 14.57 -6.50
N MET A 84 -9.31 15.37 -5.98
CA MET A 84 -7.88 15.13 -6.16
C MET A 84 -7.42 13.86 -5.45
N ASN A 85 -7.96 13.55 -4.27
CA ASN A 85 -7.70 12.30 -3.56
C ASN A 85 -8.12 11.08 -4.40
N ILE A 86 -9.32 11.13 -5.00
CA ILE A 86 -9.78 10.10 -5.94
C ILE A 86 -8.81 9.99 -7.14
N VAL A 87 -8.51 11.11 -7.80
CA VAL A 87 -7.67 11.14 -9.00
C VAL A 87 -6.25 10.64 -8.72
N PHE A 88 -5.68 10.97 -7.56
CA PHE A 88 -4.35 10.51 -7.18
C PHE A 88 -4.27 9.01 -6.97
N PHE A 89 -5.36 8.32 -6.66
CA PHE A 89 -5.33 6.86 -6.49
C PHE A 89 -5.75 6.07 -7.73
N VAL A 90 -6.30 6.72 -8.76
CA VAL A 90 -6.64 6.08 -10.04
C VAL A 90 -5.45 5.32 -10.67
N PRO A 91 -4.23 5.90 -10.78
CA PRO A 91 -3.10 5.19 -11.36
C PRO A 91 -2.72 3.91 -10.59
N LEU A 92 -2.87 3.89 -9.25
CA LEU A 92 -2.64 2.68 -8.45
C LEU A 92 -3.58 1.55 -8.85
N GLY A 93 -4.87 1.87 -9.04
CA GLY A 93 -5.88 0.93 -9.52
C GLY A 93 -5.54 0.32 -10.86
N ILE A 94 -5.10 1.18 -11.79
CA ILE A 94 -4.62 0.76 -13.12
C ILE A 94 -3.42 -0.17 -12.96
N PHE A 95 -2.45 0.12 -12.09
CA PHE A 95 -1.30 -0.76 -11.86
C PHE A 95 -1.70 -2.14 -11.32
N MET A 96 -2.70 -2.22 -10.45
CA MET A 96 -3.16 -3.50 -9.91
C MET A 96 -3.67 -4.45 -11.00
N LYS A 97 -4.45 -3.94 -11.97
CA LYS A 97 -4.88 -4.75 -13.11
C LYS A 97 -3.77 -4.91 -14.15
N ALA A 98 -3.17 -3.81 -14.58
CA ALA A 98 -2.34 -3.77 -15.78
C ALA A 98 -0.95 -4.37 -15.59
N TYR A 99 -0.35 -4.20 -14.42
CA TYR A 99 1.01 -4.65 -14.14
C TYR A 99 1.07 -5.89 -13.25
N PHE A 100 0.23 -5.92 -12.21
CA PHE A 100 0.18 -7.03 -11.26
C PHE A 100 -0.84 -8.11 -11.64
N HIS A 101 -1.76 -7.82 -12.58
CA HIS A 101 -2.78 -8.76 -13.06
C HIS A 101 -3.64 -9.33 -11.93
N LYS A 102 -3.99 -8.50 -10.94
CA LYS A 102 -4.76 -8.90 -9.77
C LYS A 102 -6.25 -8.56 -9.91
N HIS A 103 -7.04 -9.12 -9.00
CA HIS A 103 -8.48 -8.91 -8.89
C HIS A 103 -8.81 -7.56 -8.21
N TRP A 104 -10.04 -7.05 -8.33
CA TRP A 104 -10.44 -5.77 -7.73
C TRP A 104 -10.24 -5.71 -6.21
N LYS A 105 -10.33 -6.87 -5.53
CA LYS A 105 -10.05 -7.00 -4.09
C LYS A 105 -8.63 -6.52 -3.72
N PHE A 106 -7.65 -6.74 -4.61
CA PHE A 106 -6.28 -6.22 -4.42
C PHE A 106 -6.19 -4.73 -4.66
N ALA A 107 -6.99 -4.17 -5.58
CA ALA A 107 -7.07 -2.72 -5.75
C ALA A 107 -7.63 -2.06 -4.49
N LEU A 108 -8.72 -2.59 -3.93
CA LEU A 108 -9.26 -2.10 -2.66
C LEU A 108 -8.24 -2.21 -1.53
N LEU A 109 -7.65 -3.39 -1.32
CA LEU A 109 -6.70 -3.60 -0.23
C LEU A 109 -5.48 -2.69 -0.38
N SER A 110 -4.91 -2.56 -1.58
CA SER A 110 -3.74 -1.72 -1.82
C SER A 110 -4.05 -0.23 -1.70
N GLY A 111 -5.22 0.20 -2.18
CA GLY A 111 -5.69 1.57 -2.04
C GLY A 111 -5.87 1.96 -0.57
N PHE A 112 -6.57 1.12 0.19
CA PHE A 112 -6.76 1.31 1.62
C PHE A 112 -5.43 1.33 2.39
N LEU A 113 -4.58 0.32 2.19
CA LEU A 113 -3.30 0.22 2.90
C LEU A 113 -2.35 1.36 2.57
N LEU A 114 -2.31 1.81 1.31
CA LEU A 114 -1.47 2.95 0.92
C LEU A 114 -2.03 4.27 1.45
N SER A 115 -3.34 4.49 1.38
CA SER A 115 -3.97 5.68 1.95
C SER A 115 -3.73 5.76 3.45
N MET A 116 -3.94 4.65 4.15
CA MET A 116 -3.67 4.54 5.58
C MET A 116 -2.21 4.81 5.92
N LEU A 117 -1.28 4.29 5.11
CA LEU A 117 0.14 4.59 5.29
C LEU A 117 0.41 6.09 5.20
N ILE A 118 -0.21 6.80 4.26
CA ILE A 118 -0.08 8.25 4.09
C ILE A 118 -0.66 8.99 5.30
N GLU A 119 -1.91 8.72 5.66
CA GLU A 119 -2.59 9.36 6.79
C GLU A 119 -1.81 9.15 8.10
N VAL A 120 -1.31 7.94 8.33
CA VAL A 120 -0.46 7.61 9.48
C VAL A 120 0.85 8.38 9.45
N THR A 121 1.46 8.49 8.28
CA THR A 121 2.70 9.25 8.12
C THR A 121 2.47 10.72 8.50
N GLN A 122 1.32 11.29 8.16
CA GLN A 122 0.98 12.67 8.54
C GLN A 122 0.68 12.78 10.04
N LEU A 123 -0.19 11.92 10.57
CA LEU A 123 -0.58 11.87 11.99
C LEU A 123 0.62 11.77 12.92
N THR A 124 1.62 10.99 12.52
CA THR A 124 2.83 10.74 13.32
C THR A 124 3.97 11.71 13.04
N GLY A 125 3.75 12.74 12.20
CA GLY A 125 4.82 13.68 11.85
C GLY A 125 5.99 12.99 11.13
N VAL A 126 5.71 12.20 10.11
CA VAL A 126 6.65 11.31 9.41
C VAL A 126 7.37 10.38 10.40
N PHE A 127 6.58 9.64 11.18
CA PHE A 127 7.07 8.67 12.18
C PHE A 127 8.03 9.28 13.23
N GLY A 128 7.71 10.50 13.69
CA GLY A 128 8.47 11.21 14.72
C GLY A 128 9.63 12.06 14.19
N LEU A 129 9.74 12.24 12.86
CA LEU A 129 10.65 13.23 12.29
C LEU A 129 10.23 14.66 12.69
N TYR A 130 8.93 14.89 12.84
CA TYR A 130 8.33 16.13 13.32
C TYR A 130 7.72 15.93 14.72
N PRO A 131 7.74 16.98 15.57
CA PRO A 131 7.33 16.85 16.97
C PRO A 131 5.80 16.74 17.16
N CYS A 132 5.01 17.00 16.12
CA CYS A 132 3.57 16.84 16.12
C CYS A 132 3.05 16.47 14.72
N SER A 133 1.75 16.18 14.64
CA SER A 133 1.05 16.10 13.37
C SER A 133 0.99 17.47 12.70
N TYR A 134 1.53 17.57 11.48
CA TYR A 134 1.48 18.80 10.68
C TYR A 134 0.34 18.80 9.65
N ARG A 135 -0.44 17.71 9.58
CA ARG A 135 -1.61 17.58 8.72
C ARG A 135 -2.75 16.85 9.40
N LEU A 136 -3.96 17.09 8.92
CA LEU A 136 -5.15 16.42 9.42
C LEU A 136 -5.16 14.97 8.94
N PHE A 137 -5.21 14.02 9.88
CA PHE A 137 -5.62 12.65 9.57
C PHE A 137 -7.12 12.65 9.31
N ASP A 138 -7.55 12.22 8.13
CA ASP A 138 -8.97 12.23 7.73
C ASP A 138 -9.45 10.86 7.24
N VAL A 139 -10.46 10.30 7.92
CA VAL A 139 -11.08 9.03 7.49
C VAL A 139 -11.74 9.16 6.10
N ASN A 140 -12.17 10.36 5.71
CA ASN A 140 -12.71 10.61 4.37
C ASN A 140 -11.64 10.47 3.29
N ASP A 141 -10.38 10.79 3.60
CA ASP A 141 -9.27 10.61 2.67
C ASP A 141 -9.00 9.11 2.45
N LEU A 142 -9.12 8.26 3.49
CA LEU A 142 -9.08 6.80 3.34
C LEU A 142 -10.15 6.28 2.38
N ILE A 143 -11.38 6.78 2.51
CA ILE A 143 -12.53 6.35 1.68
C ILE A 143 -12.31 6.79 0.23
N THR A 144 -12.01 8.06 0.02
CA THR A 144 -11.90 8.66 -1.33
C THR A 144 -10.69 8.12 -2.10
N ASN A 145 -9.54 7.94 -1.44
CA ASN A 145 -8.36 7.32 -2.04
C ASN A 145 -8.60 5.84 -2.38
N THR A 146 -9.23 5.08 -1.48
CA THR A 146 -9.58 3.67 -1.74
C THR A 146 -10.55 3.57 -2.92
N PHE A 147 -11.54 4.46 -2.98
CA PHE A 147 -12.48 4.54 -4.08
C PHE A 147 -11.80 4.92 -5.40
N GLY A 148 -10.88 5.90 -5.40
CA GLY A 148 -10.06 6.25 -6.56
C GLY A 148 -9.27 5.06 -7.10
N CYS A 149 -8.69 4.24 -6.22
CA CYS A 149 -8.00 3.01 -6.62
C CYS A 149 -8.97 2.00 -7.26
N LEU A 150 -10.18 1.84 -6.72
CA LEU A 150 -11.19 0.97 -7.33
C LEU A 150 -11.64 1.50 -8.70
N LEU A 151 -11.89 2.80 -8.82
CA LEU A 151 -12.25 3.44 -10.10
C LEU A 151 -11.15 3.25 -11.14
N GLY A 152 -9.89 3.47 -10.77
CA GLY A 152 -8.76 3.21 -11.65
C GLY A 152 -8.67 1.77 -12.11
N PHE A 153 -8.97 0.81 -11.23
CA PHE A 153 -9.08 -0.59 -11.61
C PHE A 153 -10.21 -0.80 -12.63
N MET A 154 -11.39 -0.24 -12.40
CA MET A 154 -12.54 -0.38 -13.31
C MET A 154 -12.29 0.30 -14.66
N LEU A 155 -11.62 1.46 -14.70
CA LEU A 155 -11.27 2.18 -15.91
C LEU A 155 -10.45 1.32 -16.88
N THR A 156 -9.63 0.38 -16.38
CA THR A 156 -8.91 -0.55 -17.25
C THR A 156 -9.83 -1.43 -18.09
N TRP A 157 -11.05 -1.71 -17.63
CA TRP A 157 -12.04 -2.48 -18.38
C TRP A 157 -12.69 -1.60 -19.45
N LEU A 158 -12.99 -0.34 -19.11
CA LEU A 158 -13.58 0.64 -20.04
C LEU A 158 -12.67 0.96 -21.22
N ILE A 159 -11.36 1.13 -20.98
CA ILE A 159 -10.38 1.41 -22.04
C ILE A 159 -10.04 0.16 -22.89
N GLY A 160 -10.77 -0.95 -22.72
CA GLY A 160 -10.56 -2.17 -23.48
C GLY A 160 -9.21 -2.83 -23.21
N TYR A 161 -8.58 -2.56 -22.05
CA TYR A 161 -7.29 -3.14 -21.71
C TYR A 161 -7.45 -4.64 -21.42
N LYS A 162 -7.38 -5.43 -22.49
CA LYS A 162 -7.37 -6.89 -22.45
C LYS A 162 -6.00 -7.35 -21.94
N VAL A 163 -5.83 -7.34 -20.62
CA VAL A 163 -4.85 -8.22 -19.99
C VAL A 163 -5.26 -9.65 -20.34
N PRO A 164 -4.37 -10.50 -20.89
CA PRO A 164 -4.66 -11.92 -20.98
C PRO A 164 -4.98 -12.40 -19.56
N SER A 165 -6.26 -12.67 -19.30
CA SER A 165 -6.73 -13.19 -18.03
C SER A 165 -6.04 -14.53 -17.87
N VAL A 166 -5.02 -14.60 -17.03
CA VAL A 166 -4.55 -15.89 -16.54
C VAL A 166 -5.74 -16.47 -15.81
N LYS A 167 -6.41 -17.45 -16.44
CA LYS A 167 -7.48 -18.20 -15.77
C LYS A 167 -6.87 -18.72 -14.47
N LEU A 168 -7.43 -18.30 -13.34
CA LEU A 168 -7.20 -18.95 -12.06
C LEU A 168 -7.89 -20.32 -12.16
N SER A 169 -7.29 -21.26 -12.87
CA SER A 169 -7.56 -22.67 -12.64
C SER A 169 -6.89 -23.06 -11.33
N ASP A 170 -7.51 -23.97 -10.59
CA ASP A 170 -7.12 -24.34 -9.23
C ASP A 170 -5.70 -24.95 -9.11
N GLU A 171 -4.98 -25.14 -10.22
CA GLU A 171 -3.55 -25.47 -10.29
C GLU A 171 -2.59 -24.26 -10.21
N ASN A 172 -3.10 -23.03 -10.35
CA ASN A 172 -2.28 -21.84 -10.62
C ASN A 172 -1.90 -21.06 -9.35
N TYR A 173 -0.95 -21.60 -8.60
CA TYR A 173 -0.09 -20.74 -7.76
C TYR A 173 0.58 -19.70 -8.64
N ALA A 174 0.46 -18.42 -8.27
CA ALA A 174 1.11 -17.35 -8.99
C ALA A 174 2.61 -17.65 -9.04
N ALA A 175 3.18 -17.81 -10.23
CA ALA A 175 4.60 -18.07 -10.39
C ALA A 175 5.39 -17.06 -9.52
N PRO A 176 6.44 -17.48 -8.79
CA PRO A 176 7.26 -16.62 -7.93
C PRO A 176 8.12 -15.65 -8.74
N ASN A 177 7.51 -14.94 -9.67
CA ASN A 177 8.12 -13.89 -10.44
C ASN A 177 8.41 -12.69 -9.52
N ARG A 178 9.33 -11.82 -9.97
CA ARG A 178 9.77 -10.67 -9.16
C ARG A 178 8.61 -9.73 -8.81
N ARG A 179 7.60 -9.60 -9.67
CA ARG A 179 6.44 -8.69 -9.47
C ARG A 179 5.57 -9.13 -8.30
N ASN A 180 5.20 -10.40 -8.25
CA ASN A 180 4.39 -10.96 -7.17
C ASN A 180 5.14 -10.90 -5.83
N LYS A 181 6.44 -11.21 -5.82
CA LYS A 181 7.25 -11.09 -4.60
C LYS A 181 7.28 -9.66 -4.08
N PHE A 182 7.48 -8.69 -4.98
CA PHE A 182 7.44 -7.28 -4.64
C PHE A 182 6.09 -6.87 -4.04
N LEU A 183 4.97 -7.22 -4.70
CA LEU A 183 3.63 -6.92 -4.19
C LEU A 183 3.37 -7.56 -2.81
N ALA A 184 3.77 -8.82 -2.62
CA ALA A 184 3.67 -9.51 -1.34
C ALA A 184 4.47 -8.79 -0.24
N SER A 185 5.69 -8.33 -0.55
CA SER A 185 6.51 -7.53 0.37
C SER A 185 5.85 -6.19 0.72
N CYS A 186 5.28 -5.48 -0.25
CA CYS A 186 4.54 -4.24 0.00
C CYS A 186 3.35 -4.46 0.93
N ILE A 187 2.56 -5.50 0.69
CA ILE A 187 1.43 -5.86 1.56
C ILE A 187 1.91 -6.19 2.97
N ASN A 188 2.97 -6.99 3.12
CA ASN A 188 3.51 -7.33 4.45
C ASN A 188 3.99 -6.08 5.21
N ILE A 189 4.72 -5.18 4.55
CA ILE A 189 5.19 -3.92 5.17
C ILE A 189 4.00 -3.05 5.59
N ALA A 190 3.01 -2.89 4.71
CA ALA A 190 1.83 -2.09 5.03
C ALA A 190 1.02 -2.70 6.19
N LEU A 191 0.92 -4.02 6.28
CA LEU A 191 0.27 -4.71 7.40
C LEU A 191 1.05 -4.54 8.71
N ILE A 192 2.39 -4.54 8.67
CA ILE A 192 3.22 -4.24 9.84
C ILE A 192 2.94 -2.82 10.32
N ILE A 193 2.97 -1.84 9.41
CA ILE A 193 2.72 -0.43 9.77
C ILE A 193 1.30 -0.26 10.33
N PHE A 194 0.30 -0.86 9.69
CA PHE A 194 -1.08 -0.83 10.18
C PHE A 194 -1.20 -1.41 11.59
N ALA A 195 -0.69 -2.63 11.80
CA ALA A 195 -0.73 -3.28 13.10
C ALA A 195 0.00 -2.44 14.15
N SER A 196 1.09 -1.78 13.77
CA SER A 196 1.83 -0.90 14.66
C SER A 196 1.07 0.35 15.07
N VAL A 197 0.37 0.98 14.14
CA VAL A 197 -0.48 2.13 14.43
C VAL A 197 -1.60 1.76 15.38
N VAL A 198 -2.31 0.67 15.08
CA VAL A 198 -3.41 0.17 15.93
C VAL A 198 -2.89 -0.12 17.34
N THR A 199 -1.75 -0.79 17.45
CA THR A 199 -1.13 -1.10 18.75
C THR A 199 -0.73 0.17 19.49
N ARG A 200 -0.12 1.15 18.83
CA ARG A 200 0.24 2.42 19.46
C ARG A 200 -0.98 3.16 19.97
N SER A 201 -2.03 3.29 19.18
CA SER A 201 -3.25 4.00 19.58
C SER A 201 -3.96 3.32 20.77
N LEU A 202 -3.96 1.99 20.83
CA LEU A 202 -4.67 1.24 21.87
C LEU A 202 -3.82 0.98 23.11
N VAL A 203 -2.52 0.77 22.96
CA VAL A 203 -1.65 0.26 24.04
C VAL A 203 -0.79 1.35 24.65
N TYR A 204 -0.23 2.27 23.85
CA TYR A 204 0.69 3.30 24.35
C TYR A 204 0.11 4.17 25.47
N PRO A 205 -1.19 4.58 25.46
CA PRO A 205 -1.76 5.39 26.53
C PRO A 205 -1.61 4.77 27.92
N PHE A 206 -1.58 3.44 28.03
CA PHE A 206 -1.39 2.73 29.30
C PHE A 206 0.06 2.76 29.82
N PHE A 207 1.02 3.16 28.98
CA PHE A 207 2.45 3.18 29.29
C PHE A 207 3.06 4.58 29.20
N ILE A 208 2.24 5.62 29.03
CA ILE A 208 2.70 6.99 28.77
C ILE A 208 3.64 7.51 29.87
N ASP A 209 3.34 7.18 31.13
CA ASP A 209 4.13 7.61 32.29
C ASP A 209 5.33 6.71 32.59
N THR A 210 5.39 5.53 31.96
CA THR A 210 6.41 4.50 32.27
C THR A 210 7.47 4.40 31.18
N ILE A 211 7.10 4.60 29.91
CA ILE A 211 7.96 4.33 28.77
C ILE A 211 8.02 5.56 27.85
N GLN A 212 9.24 6.03 27.60
CA GLN A 212 9.50 7.09 26.64
C GLN A 212 8.97 6.70 25.25
N PRO A 213 8.23 7.58 24.54
CA PRO A 213 7.51 7.23 23.32
C PRO A 213 8.39 6.57 22.26
N GLY A 214 9.59 7.12 22.03
CA GLY A 214 10.53 6.57 21.04
C GLY A 214 10.98 5.13 21.35
N ARG A 215 11.17 4.78 22.63
CA ARG A 215 11.50 3.41 23.03
C ARG A 215 10.33 2.47 22.79
N PHE A 216 9.12 2.88 23.15
CA PHE A 216 7.91 2.11 22.90
C PHE A 216 7.72 1.85 21.39
N TYR A 217 7.83 2.88 20.54
CA TYR A 217 7.62 2.74 19.10
C TYR A 217 8.65 1.80 18.43
N LEU A 218 9.91 1.85 18.86
CA LEU A 218 10.96 0.98 18.32
C LEU A 218 10.76 -0.48 18.71
N THR A 219 10.48 -0.76 19.99
CA THR A 219 10.28 -2.13 20.47
C THR A 219 9.03 -2.74 19.87
N GLU A 220 7.93 -1.99 19.84
CA GLU A 220 6.64 -2.37 19.27
C GLU A 220 6.75 -2.68 17.76
N LEU A 221 7.40 -1.82 16.98
CA LEU A 221 7.66 -2.06 15.55
C LEU A 221 8.49 -3.34 15.35
N GLY A 222 9.53 -3.53 16.16
CA GLY A 222 10.36 -4.74 16.15
C GLY A 222 9.54 -6.00 16.40
N VAL A 223 8.59 -5.95 17.34
CA VAL A 223 7.67 -7.06 17.64
C VAL A 223 6.81 -7.40 16.41
N TRP A 224 6.21 -6.43 15.73
CA TRP A 224 5.40 -6.73 14.55
C TRP A 224 6.21 -7.25 13.36
N ILE A 225 7.44 -6.76 13.17
CA ILE A 225 8.36 -7.31 12.16
C ILE A 225 8.63 -8.79 12.45
N ILE A 226 8.92 -9.13 13.72
CA ILE A 226 9.14 -10.51 14.15
C ILE A 226 7.87 -11.35 13.93
N ILE A 227 6.71 -10.85 14.34
CA ILE A 227 5.44 -11.56 14.18
C ILE A 227 5.17 -11.86 12.70
N GLN A 228 5.21 -10.86 11.82
CA GLN A 228 4.83 -11.01 10.42
C GLN A 228 5.86 -11.75 9.56
N LEU A 229 7.15 -11.55 9.79
CA LEU A 229 8.19 -12.10 8.93
C LEU A 229 8.81 -13.39 9.48
N PHE A 230 8.62 -13.69 10.77
CA PHE A 230 9.26 -14.84 11.42
C PHE A 230 8.28 -15.79 12.13
N ILE A 231 7.28 -15.29 12.87
CA ILE A 231 6.35 -16.15 13.62
C ILE A 231 5.26 -16.69 12.69
N ILE A 232 4.53 -15.80 12.01
CA ILE A 232 3.45 -16.18 11.09
C ILE A 232 3.95 -17.18 10.04
N PRO A 233 5.10 -16.98 9.37
CA PRO A 233 5.59 -17.96 8.42
C PRO A 233 5.95 -19.31 9.03
N ARG A 234 6.32 -19.40 10.32
CA ARG A 234 6.57 -20.70 10.94
C ARG A 234 5.27 -21.44 11.21
N ILE A 235 4.26 -20.75 11.74
CA ILE A 235 2.95 -21.33 12.06
C ILE A 235 2.18 -21.67 10.77
N ALA A 236 2.20 -20.76 9.79
CA ALA A 236 1.54 -20.90 8.51
C ALA A 236 2.40 -21.65 7.47
N LYS A 237 3.21 -22.64 7.87
CA LYS A 237 3.94 -23.55 6.95
C LYS A 237 4.76 -22.86 5.84
N GLY A 238 5.33 -21.70 6.15
CA GLY A 238 6.19 -20.87 5.29
C GLY A 238 5.49 -19.68 4.63
N TRP A 239 4.20 -19.48 4.86
CA TRP A 239 3.42 -18.39 4.27
C TRP A 239 3.50 -17.12 5.11
N THR A 240 3.85 -16.00 4.48
CA THR A 240 3.49 -14.65 4.97
C THR A 240 2.10 -14.28 4.47
N ILE A 241 1.40 -13.36 5.16
CA ILE A 241 0.07 -12.89 4.74
C ILE A 241 0.12 -12.35 3.30
N GLY A 242 1.08 -11.50 2.97
CA GLY A 242 1.27 -10.96 1.63
C GLY A 242 1.54 -12.05 0.60
N SER A 243 2.35 -13.06 0.92
CA SER A 243 2.59 -14.19 0.00
C SER A 243 1.34 -15.05 -0.20
N TYR A 244 0.54 -15.24 0.85
CA TYR A 244 -0.70 -15.99 0.81
C TYR A 244 -1.73 -15.30 -0.07
N LEU A 245 -1.98 -14.02 0.18
CA LEU A 245 -2.88 -13.20 -0.62
C LEU A 245 -2.44 -13.21 -2.10
N VAL A 246 -1.15 -12.99 -2.37
CA VAL A 246 -0.66 -12.94 -3.76
C VAL A 246 -0.60 -14.33 -4.43
N GLY A 247 -0.73 -15.43 -3.67
CA GLY A 247 -0.73 -16.81 -4.17
C GLY A 247 0.67 -17.40 -4.41
N ILE A 248 1.70 -16.93 -3.70
CA ILE A 248 3.08 -17.36 -3.86
C ILE A 248 3.40 -18.51 -2.89
N LYS A 249 3.44 -19.74 -3.41
CA LYS A 249 3.90 -20.91 -2.63
C LYS A 249 5.26 -20.70 -1.91
N PRO A 250 5.39 -21.05 -0.62
CA PRO A 250 6.65 -21.08 0.09
C PRO A 250 7.65 -22.06 -0.54
N LYS A 251 8.95 -21.76 -0.40
CA LYS A 251 10.02 -22.58 -0.98
C LYS A 251 9.99 -24.05 -0.49
N ARG A 252 9.60 -24.27 0.77
CA ARG A 252 9.52 -25.61 1.39
C ARG A 252 8.45 -26.48 0.74
N GLN A 253 7.25 -25.94 0.49
CA GLN A 253 6.16 -26.64 -0.18
C GLN A 253 6.46 -26.91 -1.66
N ARG A 254 7.10 -25.97 -2.36
CA ARG A 254 7.52 -26.18 -3.77
C ARG A 254 8.48 -27.35 -3.96
N LYS A 255 9.30 -27.67 -2.95
CA LYS A 255 10.20 -28.83 -3.02
C LYS A 255 9.42 -30.13 -2.83
N SER A 256 8.49 -30.15 -1.87
CA SER A 256 7.57 -31.28 -1.64
C SER A 256 6.78 -31.64 -2.90
N ASP A 257 6.15 -30.66 -3.56
CA ASP A 257 5.35 -30.89 -4.78
C ASP A 257 6.19 -31.40 -5.95
N LYS A 258 7.49 -31.04 -6.01
CA LYS A 258 8.41 -31.52 -7.05
C LYS A 258 8.93 -32.93 -6.80
N GLN A 259 8.79 -33.44 -5.58
CA GLN A 259 9.27 -34.76 -5.17
C GLN A 259 8.15 -35.81 -5.10
N GLN A 260 6.88 -35.42 -5.22
CA GLN A 260 5.79 -36.35 -5.51
C GLN A 260 5.83 -36.73 -7.01
N PRO A 261 5.99 -38.02 -7.35
CA PRO A 261 5.84 -38.49 -8.73
C PRO A 261 4.43 -38.17 -9.22
N LYS A 262 4.28 -37.85 -10.51
CA LYS A 262 2.98 -37.75 -11.17
C LYS A 262 2.43 -39.16 -11.41
N ASP A 263 2.12 -39.89 -10.34
CA ASP A 263 1.46 -41.18 -10.41
C ASP A 263 -0.05 -40.95 -10.51
N ASP A 264 -0.51 -40.43 -11.64
CA ASP A 264 -1.94 -40.37 -12.02
C ASP A 264 -2.10 -40.19 -13.54
N ALA A 265 -1.22 -40.83 -14.32
CA ALA A 265 -1.55 -41.17 -15.70
C ALA A 265 -2.23 -42.55 -15.67
N SER A 266 -3.55 -42.55 -15.47
CA SER A 266 -4.37 -43.74 -15.72
C SER A 266 -4.19 -44.18 -17.18
N PRO A 267 -3.79 -45.43 -17.45
CA PRO A 267 -3.95 -46.02 -18.77
C PRO A 267 -5.36 -46.59 -18.83
N GLU A 268 -6.31 -45.83 -19.40
CA GLU A 268 -7.56 -46.42 -19.88
C GLU A 268 -7.48 -46.62 -21.39
N ASN A 269 -7.74 -47.87 -21.75
CA ASN A 269 -7.70 -48.51 -23.06
C ASN A 269 -8.66 -47.91 -24.08
#